data_AF-A0AAU0USB2-F1
#
_entry.id   AF-A0AAU0USB2-F1
#
_cell.length_a   1.000
_cell.length_b   1.000
_cell.length_c   1.000
_cell.angle_alpha   90.00
_cell.angle_beta   90.00
_cell.angle_gamma   90.00
#
_symmetry.space_group_name_H-M   'P 1'
#
loop_
_entity.id
_entity.type
_entity.pdbx_description
1 polymer ?
#
loop_
_entity_poly.entity_id
_entity_poly.type
_entity_poly.pdbx_seq_one_letter_code
_entity_poly.pdbx_strand_id
1 'polypeptide(L)'
;MINVKRVSLMLILSFLLLIVGSTVALALTTVSAGQTFYYDPWSPDYGSKRQYFTLSYYGDEWEGTDPFGSSFQAVEKQDFFIYRDDKWVIWPPEVGNGKAKLIKVELQNSSGSTVVTQQNSEWEDGTYRDYMFSTDSIRYTFRRNSMISNEPSGSYRIKATGMHYMPTGSWFPDFWEKSITTSYF
;
A
#
# COMPACT_ATOMS: atom_id res chain seq x y z
N MET A 1 49.81 -21.03 36.12
CA MET A 1 49.50 -19.58 36.14
C MET A 1 48.61 -19.26 34.95
N ILE A 2 47.37 -18.84 35.20
CA ILE A 2 46.46 -18.40 34.14
C ILE A 2 46.96 -17.03 33.65
N ASN A 3 47.20 -16.91 32.34
CA ASN A 3 47.70 -15.67 31.75
C ASN A 3 46.56 -14.66 31.68
N VAL A 4 46.53 -13.72 32.63
CA VAL A 4 45.46 -12.72 32.84
C VAL A 4 45.10 -12.00 31.54
N LYS A 5 46.07 -11.75 30.65
CA LYS A 5 45.85 -11.10 29.34
C LYS A 5 44.96 -11.94 28.40
N ARG A 6 45.07 -13.27 28.44
CA ARG A 6 44.24 -14.17 27.62
C ARG A 6 42.81 -14.26 28.14
N VAL A 7 42.63 -14.20 29.47
CA VAL A 7 41.31 -14.20 30.11
C VAL A 7 40.56 -12.90 29.80
N SER A 8 41.24 -11.76 29.89
CA SER A 8 40.65 -10.46 29.53
C SER A 8 40.26 -10.39 28.05
N LEU A 9 41.08 -10.93 27.15
CA LEU A 9 40.77 -10.98 25.71
C LEU A 9 39.52 -11.84 25.43
N MET A 10 39.41 -13.01 26.06
CA MET A 10 38.25 -13.88 25.92
C MET A 10 36.98 -13.21 26.46
N LEU A 11 37.04 -12.56 27.62
CA LEU A 11 35.90 -11.82 28.19
C LEU A 11 35.44 -10.66 27.30
N ILE A 12 36.36 -9.89 26.72
CA ILE A 12 36.02 -8.81 25.79
C ILE A 12 35.37 -9.39 24.53
N LEU A 13 35.88 -10.50 24.00
CA LEU A 13 35.30 -11.18 22.84
C LEU A 13 33.89 -11.71 23.16
N SER A 14 33.67 -12.28 24.35
CA SER A 14 32.37 -12.75 24.82
C SER A 14 31.36 -11.61 24.96
N PHE A 15 31.79 -10.46 25.50
CA PHE A 15 30.94 -9.27 25.61
C PHE A 15 30.62 -8.67 24.24
N LEU A 16 31.57 -8.67 23.29
CA LEU A 16 31.32 -8.20 21.93
C LEU A 16 30.30 -9.08 21.20
N LEU A 17 30.39 -10.40 21.36
CA LEU A 17 29.45 -11.36 20.77
C LEU A 17 28.04 -11.24 21.37
N LEU A 18 27.93 -10.89 22.65
CA LEU A 18 26.64 -10.59 23.31
C LEU A 18 25.99 -9.30 22.80
N ILE A 19 26.78 -8.27 22.46
CA ILE A 19 26.27 -7.00 21.91
C ILE A 19 25.83 -7.15 20.44
N VAL A 20 26.49 -8.01 19.66
CA VAL A 20 26.12 -8.28 18.26
C VAL A 20 24.89 -9.20 18.16
N GLY A 21 24.63 -10.03 19.17
CA GLY A 21 23.51 -10.98 19.18
C GLY A 21 22.13 -10.41 19.54
N SER A 22 22.03 -9.12 19.92
CA SER A 22 20.77 -8.53 20.41
C SER A 22 19.99 -7.72 19.38
N THR A 23 20.46 -7.58 18.14
CA THR A 23 19.62 -7.01 17.08
C THR A 23 18.71 -8.10 16.51
N VAL A 24 17.58 -8.34 17.16
CA VAL A 24 16.47 -9.06 16.55
C VAL A 24 15.98 -8.16 15.42
N ALA A 25 16.43 -8.43 14.20
CA ALA A 25 15.82 -7.86 13.02
C ALA A 25 14.39 -8.43 12.97
N LEU A 26 13.41 -7.65 13.43
CA LEU A 26 12.02 -7.92 13.10
C LEU A 26 11.95 -7.87 11.57
N ALA A 27 11.59 -8.99 10.96
CA ALA A 27 11.33 -9.00 9.53
C ALA A 27 10.22 -7.97 9.28
N LEU A 28 10.47 -7.02 8.38
CA LEU A 28 9.44 -6.06 7.95
C LEU A 28 8.23 -6.85 7.47
N THR A 29 7.11 -6.74 8.18
CA THR A 29 5.86 -7.36 7.77
C THR A 29 5.25 -6.49 6.69
N THR A 30 5.10 -7.03 5.48
CA THR A 30 4.40 -6.30 4.41
C THR A 30 2.90 -6.32 4.67
N VAL A 31 2.31 -5.14 4.78
CA VAL A 31 0.86 -4.93 4.81
C VAL A 31 0.39 -4.78 3.37
N SER A 32 -0.52 -5.65 2.92
CA SER A 32 -1.01 -5.61 1.54
C SER A 32 -2.47 -5.97 1.38
N ALA A 33 -3.07 -5.45 0.32
CA ALA A 33 -4.39 -5.80 -0.14
C ALA A 33 -4.46 -5.67 -1.66
N GLY A 34 -5.23 -6.54 -2.31
CA GLY A 34 -5.45 -6.47 -3.74
C GLY A 34 -6.78 -7.10 -4.13
N GLN A 35 -7.51 -6.45 -5.02
CA GLN A 35 -8.75 -6.98 -5.54
C GLN A 35 -9.04 -6.45 -6.94
N THR A 36 -9.56 -7.33 -7.80
CA THR A 36 -10.11 -6.97 -9.10
C THR A 36 -11.61 -6.74 -8.97
N PHE A 37 -12.06 -5.66 -9.59
CA PHE A 37 -13.46 -5.27 -9.67
C PHE A 37 -13.87 -5.16 -11.13
N TYR A 38 -15.19 -5.23 -11.36
CA TYR A 38 -15.77 -4.94 -12.66
C TYR A 38 -17.05 -4.12 -12.51
N TYR A 39 -17.41 -3.45 -13.58
CA TYR A 39 -18.70 -2.80 -13.78
C TYR A 39 -19.04 -2.81 -15.27
N ASP A 40 -20.32 -2.60 -15.56
CA ASP A 40 -20.89 -2.70 -16.91
C ASP A 40 -21.52 -1.34 -17.28
N PRO A 41 -20.72 -0.32 -17.68
CA PRO A 41 -21.25 0.93 -18.16
C PRO A 41 -21.85 0.78 -19.56
N TRP A 42 -22.74 1.70 -19.91
CA TRP A 42 -23.40 1.73 -21.20
C TRP A 42 -23.09 3.02 -21.95
N SER A 43 -22.90 2.90 -23.26
CA SER A 43 -22.73 4.02 -24.19
C SER A 43 -23.74 3.90 -25.34
N PRO A 44 -24.31 5.03 -25.83
CA PRO A 44 -25.13 5.03 -27.05
C PRO A 44 -24.40 4.46 -28.27
N ASP A 45 -23.08 4.71 -28.37
CA ASP A 45 -22.29 4.37 -29.55
C ASP A 45 -21.79 2.91 -29.53
N TYR A 46 -21.58 2.35 -28.32
CA TYR A 46 -20.90 1.06 -28.14
C TYR A 46 -21.68 0.03 -27.32
N GLY A 47 -22.87 0.39 -26.81
CA GLY A 47 -23.66 -0.44 -25.92
C GLY A 47 -23.00 -0.66 -24.55
N SER A 48 -23.35 -1.76 -23.88
CA SER A 48 -22.75 -2.11 -22.59
C SER A 48 -21.39 -2.79 -22.78
N LYS A 49 -20.37 -2.35 -22.04
CA LYS A 49 -19.01 -2.88 -22.13
C LYS A 49 -18.37 -3.09 -20.77
N ARG A 50 -18.25 -4.34 -20.35
CA ARG A 50 -17.57 -4.67 -19.09
C ARG A 50 -16.16 -4.07 -19.03
N GLN A 51 -15.88 -3.39 -17.93
CA GLN A 51 -14.55 -2.88 -17.62
C GLN A 51 -14.03 -3.59 -16.37
N TYR A 52 -12.74 -3.96 -16.39
CA TYR A 52 -12.05 -4.59 -15.28
C TYR A 52 -10.95 -3.66 -14.78
N PHE A 53 -10.78 -3.60 -13.46
CA PHE A 53 -9.71 -2.83 -12.83
C PHE A 53 -9.29 -3.53 -11.55
N THR A 54 -7.99 -3.52 -11.30
CA THR A 54 -7.41 -4.06 -10.07
C THR A 54 -6.91 -2.89 -9.25
N LEU A 55 -7.31 -2.86 -7.98
CA LEU A 55 -6.69 -2.04 -6.96
C LEU A 55 -5.68 -2.88 -6.20
N SER A 56 -4.53 -2.32 -5.89
CA SER A 56 -3.57 -2.95 -4.98
C SER A 56 -2.90 -1.91 -4.10
N TYR A 57 -2.65 -2.28 -2.85
CA TYR A 57 -1.94 -1.48 -1.87
C TYR A 57 -0.86 -2.36 -1.24
N TYR A 58 0.33 -1.78 -1.06
CA TYR A 58 1.44 -2.39 -0.34
C TYR A 58 2.08 -1.34 0.56
N GLY A 59 2.46 -1.74 1.76
CA GLY A 59 3.23 -0.92 2.68
C GLY A 59 4.02 -1.83 3.61
N ASP A 60 5.00 -1.25 4.30
CA ASP A 60 5.75 -1.97 5.32
C ASP A 60 5.23 -1.55 6.68
N GLU A 61 4.84 -2.52 7.49
CA GLU A 61 4.49 -2.28 8.89
C GLU A 61 5.71 -1.75 9.63
N TRP A 62 5.47 -0.75 10.47
CA TRP A 62 6.48 -0.11 11.29
C TRP A 62 5.96 0.08 12.71
N GLU A 63 6.77 -0.27 13.69
CA GLU A 63 6.52 0.05 15.09
C GLU A 63 7.55 1.07 15.57
N GLY A 64 7.07 2.11 16.24
CA GLY A 64 7.91 3.16 16.81
C GLY A 64 7.56 3.47 18.25
N THR A 65 8.43 4.22 18.91
CA THR A 65 8.18 4.78 20.23
C THR A 65 8.37 6.29 20.15
N ASP A 66 7.40 7.05 20.65
CA ASP A 66 7.48 8.49 20.74
C ASP A 66 8.57 8.92 21.78
N PRO A 67 8.98 10.20 21.80
CA PRO A 67 9.94 10.71 22.79
C PRO A 67 9.48 10.63 24.25
N PHE A 68 8.21 10.35 24.50
CA PHE A 68 7.57 10.26 25.82
C PHE A 68 7.36 8.81 26.29
N GLY A 69 7.75 7.81 25.48
CA GLY A 69 7.68 6.38 25.78
C GLY A 69 6.43 5.66 25.29
N SER A 70 5.53 6.32 24.56
CA SER A 70 4.33 5.70 23.97
C SER A 70 4.69 4.96 22.68
N SER A 71 4.21 3.73 22.52
CA SER A 71 4.33 2.99 21.27
C SER A 71 3.27 3.41 20.26
N PHE A 72 3.64 3.45 18.98
CA PHE A 72 2.72 3.61 17.86
C PHE A 72 2.97 2.56 16.79
N GLN A 73 1.89 2.22 16.08
CA GLN A 73 1.97 1.45 14.85
C GLN A 73 1.81 2.38 13.65
N ALA A 74 2.53 2.07 12.59
CA ALA A 74 2.58 2.85 11.38
C ALA A 74 2.73 1.95 10.16
N VAL A 75 2.46 2.53 8.99
CA VAL A 75 2.83 1.93 7.70
C VAL A 75 3.71 2.91 6.95
N GLU A 76 4.89 2.46 6.54
CA GLU A 76 5.85 3.20 5.73
C GLU A 76 5.96 2.64 4.30
N LYS A 77 6.69 3.36 3.44
CA LYS A 77 6.96 2.98 2.03
C LYS A 77 5.70 2.49 1.34
N GLN A 78 4.68 3.33 1.33
CA GLN A 78 3.37 2.91 0.85
C GLN A 78 3.32 3.05 -0.67
N ASP A 79 2.85 2.01 -1.35
CA ASP A 79 2.60 1.96 -2.78
C ASP A 79 1.12 1.66 -3.02
N PHE A 80 0.52 2.38 -3.97
CA PHE A 80 -0.85 2.14 -4.44
C PHE A 80 -0.89 2.03 -5.95
N PHE A 81 -1.68 1.08 -6.42
CA PHE A 81 -1.84 0.76 -7.84
C PHE A 81 -3.30 0.71 -8.19
N ILE A 82 -3.64 1.32 -9.32
CA ILE A 82 -4.85 1.01 -10.05
C ILE A 82 -4.48 0.72 -11.51
N TYR A 83 -4.81 -0.46 -11.98
CA TYR A 83 -4.45 -0.89 -13.32
C TYR A 83 -5.46 -1.83 -13.95
N ARG A 84 -5.41 -1.90 -15.28
CA ARG A 84 -6.09 -2.90 -16.10
C ARG A 84 -5.03 -3.78 -16.74
N ASP A 85 -5.01 -5.04 -16.35
CA ASP A 85 -4.11 -6.06 -16.88
C ASP A 85 -4.59 -6.57 -18.24
N ASP A 86 -3.67 -7.03 -19.08
CA ASP A 86 -3.91 -7.60 -20.42
C ASP A 86 -4.72 -8.91 -20.38
N LYS A 87 -4.68 -9.60 -19.24
CA LYS A 87 -5.53 -10.75 -18.92
C LYS A 87 -7.02 -10.40 -18.99
N TRP A 88 -7.36 -9.12 -18.89
CA TRP A 88 -8.72 -8.62 -19.05
C TRP A 88 -8.82 -7.86 -20.38
N VAL A 89 -10.00 -7.88 -20.99
CA VAL A 89 -10.20 -7.19 -22.28
C VAL A 89 -9.88 -5.70 -22.14
N ILE A 90 -8.83 -5.25 -22.82
CA ILE A 90 -8.52 -3.84 -23.06
C ILE A 90 -9.21 -3.45 -24.36
N TRP A 91 -10.10 -2.49 -24.29
CA TRP A 91 -10.86 -2.07 -25.46
C TRP A 91 -10.00 -1.18 -26.36
N PRO A 92 -10.29 -1.15 -27.66
CA PRO A 92 -9.68 -0.16 -28.56
C PRO A 92 -9.84 1.28 -28.03
N PRO A 93 -8.88 2.18 -28.32
CA PRO A 93 -8.89 3.56 -27.80
C PRO A 93 -10.20 4.32 -28.02
N GLU A 94 -10.91 4.07 -29.12
CA GLU A 94 -12.17 4.69 -29.51
C GLU A 94 -13.36 4.34 -28.61
N VAL A 95 -13.36 3.14 -28.01
CA VAL A 95 -14.35 2.73 -27.01
C VAL A 95 -14.05 3.44 -25.69
N GLY A 96 -12.77 3.68 -25.42
CA GLY A 96 -12.28 4.25 -24.18
C GLY A 96 -12.10 3.18 -23.10
N ASN A 97 -10.95 3.22 -22.43
CA ASN A 97 -10.64 2.36 -21.28
C ASN A 97 -10.83 3.09 -19.94
N GLY A 98 -11.33 4.32 -20.00
CA GLY A 98 -11.40 5.26 -18.90
C GLY A 98 -10.04 5.66 -18.34
N LYS A 99 -10.09 6.33 -17.21
CA LYS A 99 -8.94 6.75 -16.41
C LYS A 99 -9.17 6.34 -14.96
N ALA A 100 -8.10 6.36 -14.19
CA ALA A 100 -8.18 6.03 -12.78
C ALA A 100 -7.32 6.97 -11.96
N LYS A 101 -7.66 7.07 -10.67
CA LYS A 101 -6.88 7.82 -9.69
C LYS A 101 -7.03 7.21 -8.31
N LEU A 102 -6.03 7.41 -7.47
CA LEU A 102 -6.20 7.28 -6.03
C LEU A 102 -7.16 8.38 -5.54
N ILE A 103 -8.05 8.03 -4.61
CA ILE A 103 -8.87 9.02 -3.89
C ILE A 103 -8.23 9.32 -2.54
N LYS A 104 -8.06 8.27 -1.74
CA LYS A 104 -7.55 8.36 -0.37
C LYS A 104 -7.05 7.02 0.16
N VAL A 105 -6.19 7.10 1.16
CA VAL A 105 -5.76 5.96 1.99
C VAL A 105 -6.10 6.29 3.45
N GLU A 106 -6.80 5.38 4.10
CA GLU A 106 -7.31 5.56 5.46
C GLU A 106 -6.68 4.52 6.39
N LEU A 107 -6.22 4.96 7.57
CA LEU A 107 -5.90 4.08 8.68
C LEU A 107 -7.18 3.88 9.49
N GLN A 108 -7.60 2.63 9.61
CA GLN A 108 -8.79 2.26 10.39
C GLN A 108 -8.40 1.49 11.63
N ASN A 109 -9.01 1.81 12.77
CA ASN A 109 -8.86 1.05 13.99
C ASN A 109 -9.68 -0.26 13.96
N SER A 110 -9.57 -1.07 15.02
CA SER A 110 -10.28 -2.34 15.16
C SER A 110 -11.81 -2.25 15.12
N SER A 111 -12.41 -1.09 15.42
CA SER A 111 -13.85 -0.85 15.27
C SER A 111 -14.26 -0.48 13.83
N GLY A 112 -13.31 -0.38 12.91
CA GLY A 112 -13.52 0.04 11.52
C GLY A 112 -13.65 1.57 11.35
N SER A 113 -13.38 2.35 12.41
CA SER A 113 -13.41 3.80 12.36
C SER A 113 -12.12 4.33 11.75
N THR A 114 -12.22 5.29 10.83
CA THR A 114 -11.06 5.99 10.29
C THR A 114 -10.46 6.91 11.34
N VAL A 115 -9.18 6.72 11.67
CA VAL A 115 -8.42 7.56 12.62
C VAL A 115 -7.51 8.55 11.90
N VAL A 116 -6.97 8.16 10.73
CA VAL A 116 -6.13 9.03 9.89
C VAL A 116 -6.53 8.84 8.43
N THR A 117 -6.51 9.92 7.66
CA THR A 117 -6.76 9.91 6.22
C THR A 117 -5.64 10.63 5.50
N GLN A 118 -5.07 9.98 4.50
CA GLN A 118 -4.18 10.58 3.51
C GLN A 118 -4.96 10.79 2.21
N GLN A 119 -5.03 12.03 1.74
CA GLN A 119 -5.68 12.40 0.49
C GLN A 119 -4.74 12.15 -0.70
N ASN A 120 -5.30 11.99 -1.90
CA ASN A 120 -4.52 11.83 -3.13
C ASN A 120 -3.46 12.93 -3.35
N SER A 121 -3.71 14.17 -2.90
CA SER A 121 -2.76 15.28 -3.01
C SER A 121 -1.47 15.10 -2.21
N GLU A 122 -1.43 14.13 -1.30
CA GLU A 122 -0.25 13.81 -0.49
C GLU A 122 0.63 12.72 -1.12
N TRP A 123 0.16 12.11 -2.21
CA TRP A 123 0.82 11.03 -2.91
C TRP A 123 1.55 11.55 -4.16
N GLU A 124 2.66 10.90 -4.48
CA GLU A 124 3.49 11.19 -5.66
C GLU A 124 3.34 10.07 -6.69
N ASP A 125 3.54 10.38 -7.96
CA ASP A 125 3.63 9.35 -8.99
C ASP A 125 4.87 8.47 -8.78
N GLY A 126 4.69 7.15 -8.88
CA GLY A 126 5.78 6.16 -8.83
C GLY A 126 5.55 5.05 -7.81
N THR A 127 6.62 4.33 -7.48
CA THR A 127 6.62 3.19 -6.55
C THR A 127 7.94 3.11 -5.78
N TYR A 128 7.96 2.47 -4.61
CA TYR A 128 9.19 2.06 -3.92
C TYR A 128 9.72 0.70 -4.38
N ARG A 129 8.82 -0.23 -4.73
CA ARG A 129 9.17 -1.64 -4.96
C ARG A 129 9.37 -2.00 -6.44
N ASP A 130 9.53 -1.00 -7.31
CA ASP A 130 9.82 -1.15 -8.76
C ASP A 130 9.02 -2.27 -9.46
N TYR A 131 7.71 -2.31 -9.23
CA TYR A 131 6.86 -3.36 -9.78
C TYR A 131 6.90 -3.39 -11.31
N MET A 132 7.14 -4.58 -11.86
CA MET A 132 7.03 -4.84 -13.30
C MET A 132 5.60 -5.25 -13.65
N PHE A 133 4.99 -4.53 -14.59
CA PHE A 133 3.69 -4.87 -15.18
C PHE A 133 3.87 -5.27 -16.65
N SER A 134 2.90 -6.01 -17.21
CA SER A 134 2.88 -6.31 -18.65
C SER A 134 2.90 -5.02 -19.47
N THR A 135 3.51 -5.09 -20.67
CA THR A 135 3.65 -3.93 -21.57
C THR A 135 2.32 -3.37 -22.03
N ASP A 136 1.29 -4.23 -22.05
CA ASP A 136 -0.03 -3.89 -22.58
C ASP A 136 -0.99 -3.39 -21.48
N SER A 137 -0.51 -3.18 -20.25
CA SER A 137 -1.33 -2.69 -19.12
C SER A 137 -1.53 -1.16 -19.14
N ILE A 138 -2.76 -0.71 -18.82
CA ILE A 138 -3.02 0.69 -18.45
C ILE A 138 -2.89 0.81 -16.93
N ARG A 139 -1.96 1.62 -16.44
CA ARG A 139 -1.58 1.67 -15.02
C ARG A 139 -1.41 3.08 -14.49
N TYR A 140 -1.77 3.25 -13.22
CA TYR A 140 -1.52 4.44 -12.42
C TYR A 140 -0.90 3.99 -11.10
N THR A 141 0.29 4.51 -10.80
CA THR A 141 1.12 4.08 -9.68
C THR A 141 1.42 5.27 -8.79
N PHE A 142 1.17 5.12 -7.51
CA PHE A 142 1.33 6.18 -6.52
C PHE A 142 2.19 5.67 -5.37
N ARG A 143 3.06 6.54 -4.86
CA ARG A 143 3.89 6.26 -3.68
C ARG A 143 3.72 7.36 -2.63
N ARG A 144 3.96 7.00 -1.37
CA ARG A 144 3.96 7.94 -0.24
C ARG A 144 5.20 7.79 0.62
N ASN A 145 5.95 8.90 0.74
CA ASN A 145 7.15 9.00 1.57
C ASN A 145 6.85 9.05 3.07
N SER A 146 5.75 9.69 3.49
CA SER A 146 5.42 9.77 4.92
C SER A 146 4.72 8.51 5.40
N MET A 147 4.98 8.19 6.66
CA MET A 147 4.22 7.17 7.38
C MET A 147 2.75 7.60 7.53
N ILE A 148 1.87 6.62 7.60
CA ILE A 148 0.54 6.77 8.18
C ILE A 148 0.56 6.07 9.54
N SER A 149 0.24 6.79 10.62
CA SER A 149 0.41 6.28 11.99
C SER A 149 -0.66 6.86 12.91
N ASN A 150 -0.95 6.16 14.01
CA ASN A 150 -1.81 6.70 15.07
C ASN A 150 -1.36 6.18 16.45
N GLU A 151 -1.49 7.03 17.46
CA GLU A 151 -1.26 6.70 18.86
C GLU A 151 -2.58 6.52 19.63
N PRO A 152 -2.62 5.64 20.64
CA PRO A 152 -1.60 4.65 20.99
C PRO A 152 -1.59 3.46 20.01
N SER A 153 -0.56 2.61 20.09
CA SER A 153 -0.53 1.32 19.40
C SER A 153 -1.78 0.51 19.72
N GLY A 154 -2.39 -0.07 18.70
CA GLY A 154 -3.59 -0.90 18.76
C GLY A 154 -3.73 -1.62 17.43
N SER A 155 -4.75 -2.44 17.22
CA SER A 155 -4.85 -3.13 15.94
C SER A 155 -5.44 -2.24 14.85
N TYR A 156 -4.72 -2.08 13.74
CA TYR A 156 -5.06 -1.20 12.65
C TYR A 156 -5.07 -1.92 11.30
N ARG A 157 -5.74 -1.34 10.31
CA ARG A 157 -5.68 -1.79 8.92
C ARG A 157 -5.70 -0.60 7.99
N ILE A 158 -5.20 -0.80 6.77
CA ILE A 158 -5.28 0.20 5.72
C ILE A 158 -6.51 -0.08 4.86
N LYS A 159 -7.27 0.98 4.57
CA LYS A 159 -8.29 1.01 3.53
C LYS A 159 -7.87 1.99 2.44
N ALA A 160 -7.53 1.47 1.27
CA ALA A 160 -7.17 2.28 0.12
C ALA A 160 -8.35 2.36 -0.84
N THR A 161 -8.71 3.58 -1.27
CA THR A 161 -9.86 3.85 -2.14
C THR A 161 -9.40 4.46 -3.45
N GLY A 162 -9.75 3.80 -4.56
CA GLY A 162 -9.51 4.27 -5.91
C GLY A 162 -10.81 4.62 -6.64
N MET A 163 -10.69 5.46 -7.65
CA MET A 163 -11.75 5.79 -8.59
C MET A 163 -11.36 5.31 -9.98
N HIS A 164 -12.31 4.73 -10.69
CA HIS A 164 -12.25 4.62 -12.15
C HIS A 164 -13.36 5.47 -12.75
N TYR A 165 -13.06 6.17 -13.84
CA TYR A 165 -14.04 6.97 -14.56
C TYR A 165 -13.86 6.84 -16.07
N MET A 166 -14.98 6.72 -16.77
CA MET A 166 -15.10 6.74 -18.22
C MET A 166 -15.26 8.18 -18.71
N PRO A 167 -15.09 8.46 -20.02
CA PRO A 167 -15.36 9.79 -20.57
C PRO A 167 -16.80 10.25 -20.27
N THR A 168 -16.92 11.33 -19.50
CA THR A 168 -18.20 11.92 -19.10
C THR A 168 -19.03 12.32 -20.32
N GLY A 169 -20.32 11.98 -20.29
CA GLY A 169 -21.27 12.27 -21.37
C GLY A 169 -21.35 11.21 -22.48
N SER A 170 -20.35 10.31 -22.57
CA SER A 170 -20.36 9.19 -23.53
C SER A 170 -20.72 7.85 -22.89
N TRP A 171 -20.62 7.74 -21.56
CA TRP A 171 -20.79 6.51 -20.78
C TRP A 171 -21.67 6.72 -19.55
N PHE A 172 -22.44 5.72 -19.16
CA PHE A 172 -23.39 5.77 -18.04
C PHE A 172 -23.46 4.46 -17.24
N PRO A 173 -23.28 4.47 -15.90
CA PRO A 173 -22.59 5.53 -15.14
C PRO A 173 -21.20 5.80 -15.71
N ASP A 174 -20.62 6.96 -15.42
CA ASP A 174 -19.28 7.33 -15.89
C ASP A 174 -18.21 7.24 -14.80
N PHE A 175 -18.54 6.86 -13.56
CA PHE A 175 -17.55 6.64 -12.51
C PHE A 175 -17.95 5.56 -11.49
N TRP A 176 -16.93 4.96 -10.87
CA TRP A 176 -17.07 4.02 -9.76
C TRP A 176 -15.94 4.21 -8.76
N GLU A 177 -16.30 4.26 -7.49
CA GLU A 177 -15.35 4.22 -6.38
C GLU A 177 -15.32 2.82 -5.78
N LYS A 178 -14.12 2.30 -5.53
CA LYS A 178 -13.91 1.02 -4.83
C LYS A 178 -12.82 1.17 -3.81
N SER A 179 -12.93 0.36 -2.76
CA SER A 179 -11.93 0.26 -1.72
C SER A 179 -11.43 -1.16 -1.59
N ILE A 180 -10.17 -1.29 -1.24
CA ILE A 180 -9.54 -2.52 -0.76
C ILE A 180 -9.09 -2.29 0.67
N THR A 181 -9.09 -3.36 1.46
CA THR A 181 -8.72 -3.29 2.88
C THR A 181 -7.74 -4.40 3.19
N THR A 182 -6.69 -4.07 3.93
CA THR A 182 -5.69 -5.03 4.39
C THR A 182 -6.22 -5.85 5.56
N SER A 183 -5.54 -6.93 5.90
CA SER A 183 -5.69 -7.53 7.23
C SER A 183 -5.32 -6.52 8.30
N TYR A 184 -5.83 -6.76 9.50
CA TYR A 184 -5.36 -6.06 10.67
C TYR A 184 -3.91 -6.44 10.97
N PHE A 185 -3.12 -5.44 11.34
CA PHE A 185 -1.79 -5.53 11.95
C PHE A 185 -1.84 -4.89 13.34
#